data_AF-A0A8H4SF05-F1
#
_entry.id   AF-A0A8H4SF05-F1
#
_cell.length_a   1.000
_cell.length_b   1.000
_cell.length_c   1.000
_cell.angle_alpha   90.00
_cell.angle_beta   90.00
_cell.angle_gamma   90.00
#
_symmetry.space_group_name_H-M   'P 1'
#
loop_
_entity.id
_entity.type
_entity.pdbx_description
1 polymer ?
#
loop_
_entity_poly.entity_id
_entity_poly.type
_entity_poly.pdbx_seq_one_letter_code
_entity_poly.pdbx_strand_id
1 'polypeptide(L)'
;MDEPTAGFDEHTERLATELLREKLKGRTIISITHQINTVMDSDLVMAMNHGTVSELGAPQELLSRRGHVLAVVLGKDNIEI
;
A
#
# COMPACT_ATOMS: atom_id res chain seq x y z
N MET A 1 -8.46 7.15 2.46
CA MET A 1 -8.12 8.11 1.38
C MET A 1 -7.98 7.31 0.12
N ASP A 2 -8.54 7.80 -0.98
CA ASP A 2 -8.34 7.23 -2.31
C ASP A 2 -7.51 8.25 -3.09
N GLU A 3 -6.29 7.85 -3.44
CA GLU A 3 -5.31 8.59 -4.27
C GLU A 3 -5.32 10.14 -4.19
N PRO A 4 -4.96 10.74 -3.05
CA PRO A 4 -4.93 12.20 -2.90
C PRO A 4 -3.81 12.89 -3.70
N THR A 5 -2.85 12.12 -4.23
CA THR A 5 -1.62 12.59 -4.90
C THR A 5 -1.62 12.29 -6.41
N ALA A 6 -2.73 11.82 -6.99
CA ALA A 6 -2.81 11.53 -8.41
C ALA A 6 -2.42 12.76 -9.25
N GLY A 7 -1.27 12.68 -9.93
CA GLY A 7 -0.72 13.76 -10.77
C GLY A 7 0.44 14.56 -10.16
N PHE A 8 0.94 14.19 -8.97
CA PHE A 8 2.16 14.78 -8.40
C PHE A 8 3.40 14.06 -8.95
N ASP A 9 4.52 14.79 -9.04
CA ASP A 9 5.82 14.16 -9.25
C ASP A 9 6.25 13.39 -7.99
N GLU A 10 7.13 12.40 -8.16
CA GLU A 10 7.57 11.50 -7.08
C GLU A 10 8.13 12.24 -5.84
N HIS A 11 8.81 13.37 -6.05
CA HIS A 11 9.37 14.15 -4.94
C HIS A 11 8.28 14.86 -4.15
N THR A 12 7.35 15.52 -4.85
CA THR A 12 6.19 16.18 -4.24
C THR A 12 5.26 15.19 -3.54
N GLU A 13 5.08 14.00 -4.11
CA GLU A 13 4.27 12.92 -3.52
C GLU A 13 4.86 12.43 -2.19
N ARG A 14 6.17 12.17 -2.13
CA ARG A 14 6.85 11.77 -0.89
C ARG A 14 6.68 12.84 0.21
N LEU A 15 6.96 14.10 -0.13
CA LEU A 15 6.80 15.23 0.79
C LEU A 15 5.38 15.36 1.33
N ALA A 16 4.37 15.28 0.45
CA ALA A 16 2.97 15.36 0.86
C ALA A 16 2.58 14.19 1.78
N THR A 17 3.05 12.99 1.46
CA THR A 17 2.79 11.77 2.23
C THR A 17 3.42 11.83 3.62
N GLU A 18 4.67 12.29 3.74
CA GLU A 18 5.35 12.51 5.02
C GLU A 18 4.60 13.52 5.90
N LEU A 19 4.21 14.66 5.31
CA LEU A 19 3.43 15.70 6.00
C LEU A 19 2.09 15.16 6.50
N LEU A 20 1.39 14.39 5.68
CA LEU A 20 0.14 13.73 6.07
C LEU A 20 0.37 12.73 7.19
N ARG A 21 1.42 11.90 7.12
CA ARG A 21 1.77 10.93 8.19
C ARG A 21 2.07 11.64 9.51
N GLU A 22 2.81 12.73 9.47
CA GLU A 22 3.10 13.52 10.68
C GLU A 22 1.82 14.11 11.29
N LYS A 23 0.97 14.73 10.46
CA LYS A 23 -0.30 15.34 10.92
C LYS A 23 -1.32 14.32 11.42
N LEU A 24 -1.30 13.11 10.87
CA LEU A 24 -2.21 12.04 11.21
C LEU A 24 -1.65 11.08 12.26
N LYS A 25 -0.47 11.37 12.83
CA LYS A 25 0.15 10.57 13.87
C LYS A 25 -0.82 10.36 15.04
N GLY A 26 -1.01 9.10 15.44
CA GLY A 26 -1.94 8.70 16.50
C GLY A 26 -3.41 8.55 16.06
N ARG A 27 -3.71 8.62 14.76
CA ARG A 27 -5.03 8.33 14.19
C ARG A 27 -4.96 7.06 13.34
N THR A 28 -6.06 6.32 13.28
CA THR A 28 -6.20 5.19 12.35
C THR A 28 -6.43 5.73 10.94
N ILE A 29 -5.62 5.29 9.99
CA ILE A 29 -5.72 5.66 8.57
C ILE A 29 -6.13 4.41 7.80
N ILE A 30 -7.16 4.54 6.98
CA ILE A 30 -7.56 3.51 6.02
C ILE A 30 -7.33 4.10 4.62
N SER A 31 -6.35 3.56 3.91
CA SER A 31 -6.02 3.90 2.52
C SER A 31 -6.51 2.81 1.58
N ILE A 32 -7.05 3.23 0.44
CA ILE A 32 -7.32 2.37 -0.72
C ILE A 32 -6.35 2.86 -1.78
N THR A 33 -5.53 1.96 -2.31
CA THR A 33 -4.47 2.34 -3.26
C THR A 33 -4.08 1.15 -4.13
N HIS A 34 -3.67 1.44 -5.36
CA HIS A 34 -3.00 0.49 -6.24
C HIS A 34 -1.47 0.68 -6.21
N GLN A 35 -0.94 1.67 -5.48
CA GLN A 35 0.48 1.96 -5.43
C GLN A 35 1.21 1.05 -4.42
N ILE A 36 2.20 0.31 -4.91
CA ILE A 36 3.00 -0.62 -4.10
C ILE A 36 3.73 0.08 -2.95
N ASN A 37 4.34 1.24 -3.17
CA ASN A 37 5.09 1.95 -2.12
C ASN A 37 4.19 2.27 -0.90
N THR A 38 2.98 2.73 -1.16
CA THR A 38 2.00 3.02 -0.09
C THR A 38 1.56 1.74 0.63
N VAL A 39 1.41 0.62 -0.09
CA VAL A 39 1.14 -0.70 0.51
C VAL A 39 2.28 -1.15 1.41
N MET A 40 3.53 -0.97 0.97
CA MET A 40 4.74 -1.37 1.70
C MET A 40 4.96 -0.56 2.99
N ASP A 41 4.56 0.71 3.00
CA ASP A 41 4.67 1.60 4.16
C ASP A 41 3.47 1.52 5.13
N SER A 42 2.56 0.55 4.93
CA SER A 42 1.37 0.35 5.78
C SER A 42 1.63 -0.68 6.87
N ASP A 43 1.03 -0.48 8.04
CA ASP A 43 1.13 -1.43 9.17
C ASP A 43 0.39 -2.74 8.88
N LEU A 44 -0.71 -2.67 8.12
CA LEU A 44 -1.58 -3.79 7.77
C LEU A 44 -2.12 -3.62 6.35
N VAL A 45 -2.12 -4.70 5.59
CA VAL A 45 -2.64 -4.76 4.22
C VAL A 45 -3.79 -5.74 4.16
N MET A 46 -4.88 -5.31 3.52
CA MET A 46 -6.07 -6.13 3.29
C MET A 46 -6.33 -6.22 1.79
N ALA A 47 -6.22 -7.42 1.22
CA ALA A 47 -6.66 -7.67 -0.15
C ALA A 47 -8.09 -8.17 -0.15
N MET A 48 -8.91 -7.60 -1.04
CA MET A 48 -10.30 -7.99 -1.22
C MET A 48 -10.50 -8.61 -2.61
N ASN A 49 -11.27 -9.69 -2.68
CA ASN A 49 -11.68 -10.33 -3.93
C ASN A 49 -13.17 -10.67 -3.87
N HIS A 50 -13.93 -10.30 -4.90
CA HIS A 50 -15.39 -10.54 -5.00
C HIS A 50 -16.19 -10.17 -3.73
N GLY A 51 -15.84 -9.05 -3.07
CA GLY A 51 -16.52 -8.59 -1.85
C GLY A 51 -16.14 -9.36 -0.58
N THR A 52 -15.15 -10.25 -0.65
CA THR A 52 -14.61 -11.00 0.50
C THR A 52 -13.16 -10.62 0.74
N VAL A 53 -12.70 -10.68 2.00
CA VAL A 53 -11.28 -10.49 2.33
C VAL A 53 -10.54 -11.76 1.92
N SER A 54 -9.66 -11.64 0.94
CA SER A 54 -8.81 -12.75 0.49
C SER A 54 -7.54 -12.86 1.33
N GLU A 55 -6.98 -11.73 1.77
CA GLU A 55 -5.73 -11.68 2.54
C GLU A 55 -5.75 -10.53 3.54
N LEU A 56 -5.09 -10.75 4.68
CA LEU A 56 -4.90 -9.77 5.73
C LEU A 56 -3.59 -10.05 6.45
N GLY A 57 -2.71 -9.06 6.54
CA GLY A 57 -1.42 -9.22 7.23
C GLY A 57 -0.48 -8.05 7.02
N ALA A 58 0.66 -8.08 7.71
CA ALA A 58 1.72 -7.10 7.48
C ALA A 58 2.30 -7.29 6.06
N PRO A 59 2.72 -6.23 5.36
CA PRO A 59 3.25 -6.33 3.99
C PRO A 59 4.36 -7.37 3.86
N GLN A 60 5.31 -7.36 4.80
CA GLN A 60 6.48 -8.26 4.80
C GLN A 60 6.07 -9.72 5.00
N GLU A 61 5.02 -9.97 5.77
CA GLU A 61 4.48 -11.31 5.97
C GLU A 61 3.79 -11.82 4.70
N LEU A 62 2.94 -10.98 4.08
CA LEU A 62 2.23 -11.34 2.85
C LEU A 62 3.18 -11.57 1.68
N LEU A 63 4.28 -10.81 1.61
CA LEU A 63 5.37 -10.98 0.65
C LEU A 63 6.08 -12.32 0.76
N SER A 64 6.28 -12.80 2.00
CA SER A 64 7.01 -14.05 2.25
C SER A 64 6.24 -15.31 1.82
N ARG A 65 4.92 -15.18 1.60
CA ARG A 65 4.04 -16.28 1.26
C ARG A 65 3.85 -16.36 -0.26
N ARG A 66 4.33 -17.43 -0.89
CA ARG A 66 4.21 -17.62 -2.34
C ARG A 66 2.74 -17.76 -2.76
N GLY A 67 2.34 -17.06 -3.82
CA GLY A 67 1.02 -17.19 -4.46
C GLY A 67 -0.07 -16.22 -3.98
N HIS A 68 0.26 -15.34 -3.03
CA HIS A 68 -0.65 -14.33 -2.50
C HIS A 68 -0.81 -13.12 -3.44
N VAL A 69 -1.93 -12.41 -3.36
CA VAL A 69 -2.33 -11.26 -4.18
C VAL A 69 -1.22 -10.20 -4.20
N LEU A 70 -0.60 -9.91 -3.06
CA LEU A 70 0.50 -8.94 -3.01
C LEU A 70 1.69 -9.37 -3.88
N ALA A 71 2.07 -10.65 -3.83
CA ALA A 71 3.13 -11.20 -4.67
C ALA A 71 2.74 -11.22 -6.16
N VAL A 72 1.45 -11.42 -6.48
CA VAL A 72 0.96 -11.36 -7.87
C VAL A 72 0.94 -9.92 -8.41
N VAL A 73 0.59 -8.94 -7.57
CA VAL A 73 0.63 -7.51 -7.92
C VAL A 73 2.07 -7.07 -8.19
N LEU A 74 3.01 -7.48 -7.34
CA LEU A 74 4.44 -7.25 -7.56
C LEU A 74 5.03 -8.04 -8.73
N GLY A 75 4.46 -9.21 -9.06
CA GLY A 75 4.83 -9.93 -10.27
C GLY A 75 4.32 -9.27 -11.56
N LYS A 76 3.36 -8.35 -11.47
CA LYS A 76 2.87 -7.54 -12.60
C LYS A 76 3.69 -6.26 -12.78
N ASP A 77 4.16 -5.68 -11.69
CA ASP A 77 5.07 -4.54 -11.68
C ASP A 77 6.49 -5.06 -11.46
N ASN A 78 7.17 -5.40 -12.56
CA ASN A 78 8.52 -5.98 -12.61
C ASN A 78 9.54 -5.07 -11.88
N ILE A 79 9.61 -5.16 -10.54
CA ILE A 79 10.53 -4.43 -9.68
C ILE A 79 11.61 -5.43 -9.24
N GLU A 80 12.82 -5.25 -9.79
CA GLU A 80 14.03 -5.88 -9.24
C GLU A 80 14.23 -5.37 -7.81
N ILE A 81 14.17 -6.29 -6.85
CA ILE A 81 14.57 -6.06 -5.45
C ILE A 81 16.09 -6.02 -5.37
#